data_AF-A0A8D8CMW2-F1
#
_entry.id   AF-A0A8D8CMW2-F1
#
_cell.length_a   1.000
_cell.length_b   1.000
_cell.length_c   1.000
_cell.angle_alpha   90.00
_cell.angle_beta   90.00
_cell.angle_gamma   90.00
#
_symmetry.space_group_name_H-M   'P 1'
#
loop_
_entity.id
_entity.type
_entity.pdbx_description
1 polymer ?
#
loop_
_entity_poly.entity_id
_entity_poly.type
_entity_poly.pdbx_seq_one_letter_code
_entity_poly.pdbx_strand_id
1 'polypeptide(L)'
;MATLLYTIIGMTASASLNCAVRREISPCTCSPHGFFANTIEVKCEQMESFHQVVDALQDRFTPDYNIWLTISHSQLLDLASQSFYEMNMNIKTLKMNYDNLSQLPVDTFQNLPRLEYFSASENRLEEIPADMFQHMPNVGTLDFAKGNLRFINGNTFKSLQNLRHLIVASNLLQRIDADT
;
A
#
# COMPACT_ATOMS: atom_id res chain seq x y z
N MET A 1 47.04 -12.47 -34.93
CA MET A 1 46.47 -13.18 -33.77
C MET A 1 45.43 -12.27 -33.16
N ALA A 2 44.15 -12.56 -33.39
CA ALA A 2 43.03 -11.68 -33.09
C ALA A 2 42.34 -12.10 -31.78
N THR A 3 42.12 -11.10 -30.91
CA THR A 3 41.00 -10.88 -29.95
C THR A 3 40.53 -12.06 -29.09
N LEU A 4 40.36 -11.89 -27.76
CA LEU A 4 39.15 -11.25 -27.21
C LEU A 4 39.39 -10.75 -25.78
N LEU A 5 39.17 -9.44 -25.58
CA LEU A 5 38.90 -8.82 -24.28
C LEU A 5 37.48 -9.21 -23.85
N TYR A 6 37.34 -9.93 -22.75
CA TYR A 6 36.05 -10.14 -22.10
C TYR A 6 35.70 -8.89 -21.29
N THR A 7 34.95 -7.97 -21.89
CA THR A 7 34.22 -6.95 -21.14
C THR A 7 33.06 -7.64 -20.42
N ILE A 8 33.11 -7.67 -19.09
CA ILE A 8 31.96 -7.99 -18.24
C ILE A 8 30.98 -6.83 -18.42
N ILE A 9 30.08 -6.97 -19.39
CA ILE A 9 28.91 -6.11 -19.50
C ILE A 9 28.06 -6.46 -18.28
N GLY A 10 27.95 -5.49 -17.37
CA GLY A 10 27.02 -5.55 -16.26
C GLY A 10 25.65 -5.88 -16.81
N MET A 11 25.13 -7.05 -16.43
CA MET A 11 23.73 -7.36 -16.61
C MET A 11 22.96 -6.42 -15.70
N THR A 12 22.54 -5.27 -16.21
CA THR A 12 21.34 -4.63 -15.68
C THR A 12 20.26 -5.67 -15.89
N ALA A 13 19.89 -6.38 -14.82
CA ALA A 13 18.75 -7.26 -14.81
C ALA A 13 17.50 -6.38 -14.99
N SER A 14 17.24 -5.96 -16.23
CA SER A 14 15.89 -5.66 -16.68
C SER A 14 15.16 -7.01 -16.68
N ALA A 15 14.80 -7.47 -15.48
CA ALA A 15 13.96 -8.62 -15.30
C ALA A 15 12.62 -8.26 -15.92
N SER A 16 12.46 -8.61 -17.20
CA SER A 16 11.18 -8.60 -17.90
C SER A 16 10.12 -9.16 -16.96
N LEU A 17 9.12 -8.34 -16.68
CA LEU A 17 8.14 -8.53 -15.61
C LEU A 17 7.20 -9.71 -15.90
N ASN A 18 7.71 -10.93 -15.81
CA ASN A 18 6.90 -12.13 -15.88
C ASN A 18 6.47 -12.49 -14.46
N CYS A 19 5.30 -11.96 -14.07
CA CYS A 19 4.59 -12.36 -12.87
C CYS A 19 4.15 -13.84 -12.85
N ALA A 20 4.34 -14.57 -13.96
CA ALA A 20 4.08 -15.99 -14.06
C ALA A 20 4.98 -16.78 -13.09
N VAL A 21 4.47 -16.98 -11.87
CA VAL A 21 5.00 -17.83 -10.81
C VAL A 21 6.37 -17.39 -10.26
N ARG A 22 6.44 -16.15 -9.75
CA ARG A 22 7.55 -15.75 -8.88
C ARG A 22 7.42 -16.43 -7.51
N ARG A 23 8.09 -17.57 -7.34
CA ARG A 23 8.20 -18.24 -6.02
C ARG A 23 8.90 -17.36 -4.97
N GLU A 24 9.74 -16.43 -5.42
CA GLU A 24 10.55 -15.54 -4.58
C GLU A 24 9.73 -14.55 -3.74
N ILE A 25 8.48 -14.28 -4.13
CA ILE A 25 7.58 -13.37 -3.39
C ILE A 25 6.50 -14.14 -2.62
N SER A 26 6.50 -15.48 -2.67
CA SER A 26 5.54 -16.30 -1.94
C SER A 26 5.62 -15.99 -0.44
N PRO A 27 4.49 -15.82 0.27
CA PRO A 27 3.12 -16.17 -0.12
C PRO A 27 2.36 -15.09 -0.92
N CYS A 28 3.00 -13.97 -1.27
CA CYS A 28 2.41 -13.01 -2.18
C CYS A 28 2.37 -13.53 -3.62
N THR A 29 1.47 -12.97 -4.41
CA THR A 29 1.31 -13.24 -5.84
C THR A 29 1.33 -11.93 -6.61
N CYS A 30 1.62 -12.00 -7.91
CA CYS A 30 1.47 -10.85 -8.78
C CYS A 30 0.88 -11.22 -10.14
N SER A 31 0.26 -10.25 -10.80
CA SER A 31 -0.25 -10.36 -12.16
C SER A 31 -0.26 -9.00 -12.85
N PRO A 32 -0.12 -8.93 -14.19
CA PRO A 32 -0.41 -7.70 -14.92
C PRO A 32 -1.88 -7.32 -14.74
N HIS A 33 -2.16 -6.05 -14.52
CA HIS A 33 -3.53 -5.58 -14.42
C HIS A 33 -4.20 -5.59 -15.80
N GLY A 34 -5.32 -6.31 -15.94
CA GLY A 34 -5.94 -6.59 -17.24
C GLY A 34 -6.43 -5.36 -18.03
N PHE A 35 -6.67 -4.24 -17.35
CA PHE A 35 -7.21 -3.02 -17.97
C PHE A 35 -6.24 -1.84 -18.04
N PHE A 36 -5.19 -1.84 -17.22
CA PHE A 36 -4.28 -0.69 -17.10
C PHE A 36 -2.90 -1.12 -17.54
N ALA A 37 -2.48 -0.61 -18.70
CA ALA A 37 -1.12 -0.78 -19.16
C ALA A 37 -0.16 -0.29 -18.06
N ASN A 38 0.95 -1.01 -17.89
CA ASN A 38 2.00 -0.66 -16.93
C ASN A 38 1.55 -0.67 -15.45
N THR A 39 0.53 -1.47 -15.10
CA THR A 39 0.10 -1.69 -13.72
C THR A 39 0.21 -3.16 -13.35
N ILE A 40 0.69 -3.43 -12.14
CA ILE A 40 0.85 -4.76 -11.56
C ILE A 40 -0.04 -4.84 -10.35
N GLU A 41 -0.88 -5.87 -10.31
CA GLU A 41 -1.61 -6.24 -9.11
C GLU A 41 -0.72 -7.17 -8.29
N VAL A 42 -0.53 -6.84 -7.02
CA VAL A 42 0.21 -7.64 -6.03
C VAL A 42 -0.74 -7.96 -4.88
N LYS A 43 -0.84 -9.25 -4.53
CA LYS A 43 -1.73 -9.73 -3.47
C LYS A 43 -0.94 -10.53 -2.45
N CYS A 44 -0.99 -10.13 -1.20
CA CYS A 44 -0.46 -10.87 -0.06
C CYS A 44 -1.63 -11.27 0.83
N GLU A 45 -1.79 -12.56 1.07
CA GLU A 45 -2.86 -13.12 1.89
C GLU A 45 -2.28 -13.99 2.99
N GLN A 46 -2.94 -14.03 4.15
CA GLN A 46 -2.53 -14.89 5.28
C GLN A 46 -1.10 -14.62 5.77
N MET A 47 -0.67 -13.35 5.74
CA MET A 47 0.62 -12.96 6.27
C MET A 47 0.59 -13.02 7.80
N GLU A 48 1.68 -13.50 8.41
CA GLU A 48 1.81 -13.60 9.86
C GLU A 48 2.38 -12.32 10.49
N SER A 49 2.94 -11.43 9.67
CA SER A 49 3.49 -10.14 10.07
C SER A 49 3.63 -9.18 8.88
N PHE A 50 3.75 -7.89 9.15
CA PHE A 50 4.09 -6.87 8.15
C PHE A 50 5.55 -6.98 7.72
N HIS A 51 6.46 -7.37 8.61
CA HIS A 51 7.85 -7.67 8.23
C HIS A 51 7.94 -8.73 7.14
N GLN A 52 7.11 -9.79 7.20
CA GLN A 52 7.04 -10.81 6.16
C GLN A 52 6.59 -10.24 4.79
N VAL A 53 5.70 -9.23 4.80
CA VAL A 53 5.30 -8.52 3.57
C VAL A 53 6.48 -7.76 2.98
N VAL A 54 7.20 -7.02 3.82
CA VAL A 54 8.37 -6.23 3.39
C VAL A 54 9.43 -7.16 2.81
N ASP A 55 9.81 -8.23 3.51
CA ASP A 55 10.80 -9.20 3.04
C ASP A 55 10.42 -9.84 1.70
N ALA A 56 9.13 -10.14 1.51
CA ALA A 56 8.62 -10.75 0.28
C ALA A 56 8.67 -9.78 -0.92
N LEU A 57 8.52 -8.47 -0.70
CA LEU A 57 8.32 -7.49 -1.77
C LEU A 57 9.49 -6.51 -1.97
N GLN A 58 10.42 -6.42 -1.01
CA GLN A 58 11.54 -5.49 -1.06
C GLN A 58 12.37 -5.64 -2.34
N ASP A 59 12.48 -4.53 -3.07
CA ASP A 59 13.22 -4.41 -4.33
C ASP A 59 12.79 -5.43 -5.41
N ARG A 60 11.55 -5.94 -5.33
CA ARG A 60 11.05 -6.95 -6.30
C ARG A 60 10.46 -6.33 -7.56
N PHE A 61 10.08 -5.06 -7.52
CA PHE A 61 9.42 -4.35 -8.62
C PHE A 61 10.17 -3.07 -8.98
N THR A 62 10.23 -2.76 -10.27
CA THR A 62 10.89 -1.53 -10.72
C THR A 62 9.94 -0.33 -10.59
N PRO A 63 10.46 0.90 -10.35
CA PRO A 63 9.64 2.11 -10.20
C PRO A 63 8.83 2.51 -11.44
N ASP A 64 9.16 1.93 -12.61
CA ASP A 64 8.48 2.19 -13.88
C ASP A 64 7.03 1.70 -13.87
N TYR A 65 6.71 0.66 -13.10
CA TYR A 65 5.36 0.11 -13.01
C TYR A 65 4.57 0.76 -11.89
N ASN A 66 3.26 0.90 -12.08
CA ASN A 66 2.35 1.24 -10.98
C ASN A 66 1.97 -0.03 -10.24
N ILE A 67 1.99 0.02 -8.90
CA ILE A 67 1.60 -1.11 -8.08
C ILE A 67 0.24 -0.90 -7.44
N TRP A 68 -0.61 -1.91 -7.57
CA TRP A 68 -1.82 -2.09 -6.78
C TRP A 68 -1.56 -3.20 -5.77
N LEU A 69 -1.26 -2.81 -4.54
CA LEU A 69 -0.96 -3.72 -3.45
C LEU A 69 -2.21 -3.97 -2.62
N THR A 70 -2.59 -5.24 -2.50
CA THR A 70 -3.60 -5.69 -1.56
C THR A 70 -2.95 -6.62 -0.54
N ILE A 71 -3.05 -6.25 0.72
CA ILE A 71 -2.78 -7.11 1.87
C ILE A 71 -4.14 -7.37 2.50
N SER A 72 -4.46 -8.65 2.74
CA SER A 72 -5.74 -9.00 3.35
C SER A 72 -5.68 -10.30 4.12
N HIS A 73 -6.62 -10.45 5.06
CA HIS A 73 -6.75 -11.66 5.88
C HIS A 73 -5.44 -12.03 6.59
N SER A 74 -4.69 -11.02 7.05
CA SER A 74 -3.37 -11.16 7.66
C SER A 74 -3.36 -10.71 9.12
N GLN A 75 -2.27 -10.98 9.84
CA GLN A 75 -2.05 -10.57 11.23
C GLN A 75 -0.85 -9.62 11.34
N LEU A 76 -1.07 -8.32 11.13
CA LEU A 76 0.01 -7.34 11.02
C LEU A 76 0.31 -6.66 12.37
N LEU A 77 0.59 -7.45 13.41
CA LEU A 77 0.78 -6.93 14.78
C LEU A 77 2.02 -6.03 14.93
N ASP A 78 2.99 -6.19 14.04
CA ASP A 78 4.25 -5.44 13.93
C ASP A 78 4.18 -4.31 12.89
N LEU A 79 2.98 -3.84 12.53
CA LEU A 79 2.80 -2.80 11.51
C LEU A 79 3.67 -1.56 11.78
N ALA A 80 3.83 -1.17 13.04
CA ALA A 80 4.62 -0.01 13.46
C ALA A 80 6.15 -0.22 13.32
N SER A 81 6.61 -1.44 13.06
CA SER A 81 8.04 -1.78 13.04
C SER A 81 8.71 -1.61 11.69
N GLN A 82 7.94 -1.46 10.60
CA GLN A 82 8.45 -1.32 9.24
C GLN A 82 7.67 -0.25 8.46
N SER A 83 8.20 0.16 7.31
CA SER A 83 7.58 1.14 6.43
C SER A 83 7.33 0.63 5.01
N PHE A 84 6.25 1.10 4.37
CA PHE A 84 6.02 0.87 2.94
C PHE A 84 7.15 1.41 2.06
N TYR A 85 7.88 2.42 2.54
CA TYR A 85 9.02 3.00 1.85
C TYR A 85 10.14 1.97 1.58
N GLU A 86 10.34 1.02 2.50
CA GLU A 86 11.41 0.01 2.42
C GLU A 86 11.24 -0.95 1.25
N MET A 87 10.02 -1.07 0.73
CA MET A 87 9.73 -1.94 -0.41
C MET A 87 10.19 -1.36 -1.76
N ASN A 88 10.48 -0.05 -1.82
CA ASN A 88 10.94 0.65 -3.02
C ASN A 88 9.98 0.49 -4.23
N MET A 89 8.68 0.60 -3.95
CA MET A 89 7.60 0.36 -4.91
C MET A 89 6.83 1.64 -5.21
N ASN A 90 6.46 1.82 -6.48
CA ASN A 90 5.55 2.89 -6.89
C ASN A 90 4.09 2.49 -6.64
N ILE A 91 3.66 2.56 -5.38
CA ILE A 91 2.31 2.16 -4.96
C ILE A 91 1.30 3.26 -5.32
N LYS A 92 0.33 2.91 -6.18
CA LYS A 92 -0.81 3.76 -6.55
C LYS A 92 -2.09 3.40 -5.80
N THR A 93 -2.25 2.13 -5.48
CA THR A 93 -3.39 1.63 -4.72
C THR A 93 -2.88 0.74 -3.59
N LEU A 94 -3.31 1.04 -2.38
CA LEU A 94 -3.01 0.27 -1.19
C LEU A 94 -4.30 -0.12 -0.51
N LYS A 95 -4.50 -1.42 -0.34
CA LYS A 95 -5.61 -2.00 0.42
C LYS A 95 -5.04 -2.87 1.51
N MET A 96 -5.43 -2.60 2.76
CA MET A 96 -5.06 -3.37 3.95
C MET A 96 -6.35 -3.76 4.65
N ASN A 97 -7.08 -4.71 4.08
CA ASN A 97 -8.47 -4.98 4.43
C ASN A 97 -8.58 -6.30 5.17
N TYR A 98 -9.45 -6.38 6.18
CA TYR A 98 -9.60 -7.59 7.01
C TYR A 98 -8.32 -8.03 7.73
N ASP A 99 -7.49 -7.07 8.16
CA ASP A 99 -6.22 -7.35 8.84
C ASP A 99 -6.28 -7.11 10.36
N ASN A 100 -7.51 -6.94 10.89
CA ASN A 100 -7.77 -6.73 12.31
C ASN A 100 -7.02 -5.51 12.92
N LEU A 101 -6.74 -4.50 12.09
CA LEU A 101 -5.97 -3.33 12.51
C LEU A 101 -6.80 -2.45 13.45
N SER A 102 -6.22 -2.08 14.60
CA SER A 102 -6.82 -1.10 15.53
C SER A 102 -6.20 0.29 15.42
N GLN A 103 -5.02 0.40 14.79
CA GLN A 103 -4.28 1.64 14.58
C GLN A 103 -3.58 1.62 13.22
N LEU A 104 -3.30 2.80 12.69
CA LEU A 104 -2.46 3.00 11.49
C LEU A 104 -1.29 3.91 11.90
N PRO A 105 -0.12 3.34 12.25
CA PRO A 105 1.04 4.13 12.68
C PRO A 105 1.54 5.03 11.55
N VAL A 106 1.72 6.32 11.80
CA VAL A 106 2.11 7.31 10.78
C VAL A 106 3.39 6.90 10.04
N ASP A 107 4.38 6.39 10.78
CA ASP A 107 5.69 6.01 10.25
C ASP A 107 5.63 4.87 9.22
N THR A 108 4.66 3.96 9.38
CA THR A 108 4.43 2.86 8.43
C THR A 108 4.07 3.40 7.04
N PHE A 109 3.27 4.47 6.98
CA PHE A 109 2.71 5.01 5.74
C PHE A 109 3.50 6.19 5.17
N GLN A 110 4.75 6.37 5.62
CA GLN A 110 5.62 7.41 5.10
C GLN A 110 5.95 7.21 3.61
N ASN A 111 6.16 8.33 2.93
CA ASN A 111 6.61 8.41 1.55
C ASN A 111 5.79 7.58 0.54
N LEU A 112 4.49 7.86 0.48
CA LEU A 112 3.56 7.31 -0.51
C LEU A 112 3.08 8.42 -1.48
N PRO A 113 3.99 9.14 -2.17
CA PRO A 113 3.66 10.35 -2.90
C PRO A 113 2.79 10.11 -4.13
N ARG A 114 2.69 8.87 -4.60
CA ARG A 114 1.91 8.48 -5.79
C ARG A 114 0.62 7.71 -5.46
N LEU A 115 0.31 7.56 -4.16
CA LEU A 115 -0.90 6.87 -3.74
C LEU A 115 -2.14 7.69 -4.12
N GLU A 116 -3.06 7.05 -4.82
CA GLU A 116 -4.32 7.64 -5.32
C GLU A 116 -5.53 7.03 -4.60
N TYR A 117 -5.42 5.79 -4.15
CA TYR A 117 -6.46 5.04 -3.45
C TYR A 117 -5.88 4.37 -2.21
N PHE A 118 -6.48 4.64 -1.05
CA PHE A 118 -6.17 3.95 0.20
C PHE A 118 -7.44 3.33 0.80
N SER A 119 -7.36 2.06 1.18
CA SER A 119 -8.41 1.37 1.92
C SER A 119 -7.84 0.65 3.12
N ALA A 120 -8.49 0.86 4.26
CA ALA A 120 -8.32 0.10 5.48
C ALA A 120 -9.69 -0.41 5.95
N SER A 121 -10.53 -0.83 4.99
CA SER A 121 -11.89 -1.30 5.25
C SER A 121 -11.88 -2.65 5.99
N GLU A 122 -12.92 -2.90 6.79
CA GLU A 122 -13.07 -4.15 7.55
C GLU A 122 -11.95 -4.37 8.58
N ASN A 123 -11.44 -3.25 9.12
CA ASN A 123 -10.58 -3.20 10.30
C ASN A 123 -11.33 -2.65 11.52
N ARG A 124 -10.66 -2.54 12.66
CA ARG A 124 -11.24 -2.13 13.95
C ARG A 124 -10.78 -0.74 14.38
N LEU A 125 -10.51 0.13 13.42
CA LEU A 125 -10.10 1.52 13.65
C LEU A 125 -11.25 2.28 14.33
N GLU A 126 -10.97 2.94 15.45
CA GLU A 126 -11.93 3.84 16.12
C GLU A 126 -11.78 5.29 15.65
N GLU A 127 -10.60 5.65 15.15
CA GLU A 127 -10.24 6.96 14.62
C GLU A 127 -9.38 6.85 13.35
N ILE A 128 -9.37 7.92 12.55
CA ILE A 128 -8.50 8.06 11.37
C ILE A 128 -7.33 8.98 11.76
N PRO A 129 -6.07 8.53 11.64
CA PRO A 129 -4.91 9.34 12.03
C PRO A 129 -4.58 10.37 10.94
N ALA A 130 -5.04 11.61 11.14
CA ALA A 130 -4.94 12.70 10.16
C ALA A 130 -3.51 12.94 9.62
N ASP A 131 -2.51 12.80 10.49
CA ASP A 131 -1.12 13.14 10.18
C ASP A 131 -0.51 12.24 9.10
N MET A 132 -0.99 10.99 8.97
CA MET A 132 -0.47 10.07 7.93
C MET A 132 -0.72 10.61 6.51
N PHE A 133 -1.78 11.40 6.32
CA PHE A 133 -2.17 11.91 5.02
C PHE A 133 -1.20 12.95 4.45
N GLN A 134 -0.31 13.53 5.27
CA GLN A 134 0.79 14.37 4.80
C GLN A 134 1.76 13.60 3.89
N HIS A 135 1.83 12.28 4.04
CA HIS A 135 2.68 11.40 3.23
C HIS A 135 1.99 10.86 1.97
N MET A 136 0.71 11.20 1.76
CA MET A 136 -0.13 10.70 0.67
C MET A 136 -0.90 11.84 -0.03
N PRO A 137 -0.22 12.89 -0.53
CA PRO A 137 -0.85 14.14 -0.99
C PRO A 137 -1.78 13.99 -2.21
N ASN A 138 -1.67 12.88 -2.95
CA ASN A 138 -2.41 12.63 -4.18
C ASN A 138 -3.62 11.69 -4.01
N VAL A 139 -3.94 11.29 -2.78
CA VAL A 139 -5.08 10.40 -2.54
C VAL A 139 -6.39 11.09 -2.92
N GLY A 140 -7.10 10.46 -3.85
CA GLY A 140 -8.43 10.87 -4.29
C GLY A 140 -9.55 10.05 -3.69
N THR A 141 -9.27 8.84 -3.22
CA THR A 141 -10.25 7.96 -2.59
C THR A 141 -9.72 7.38 -1.28
N LEU A 142 -10.51 7.55 -0.23
CA LEU A 142 -10.31 6.93 1.07
C LEU A 142 -11.47 6.02 1.40
N ASP A 143 -11.15 4.79 1.80
CA ASP A 143 -12.14 3.79 2.20
C ASP A 143 -11.82 3.22 3.57
N PHE A 144 -12.63 3.61 4.55
CA PHE A 144 -12.62 3.12 5.92
C PHE A 144 -13.96 2.46 6.27
N ALA A 145 -14.68 1.90 5.29
CA ALA A 145 -15.98 1.29 5.52
C ALA A 145 -15.90 0.06 6.43
N LYS A 146 -17.04 -0.26 7.06
CA LYS A 146 -17.26 -1.51 7.81
C LYS A 146 -16.25 -1.73 8.94
N GLY A 147 -15.95 -0.67 9.69
CA GLY A 147 -15.09 -0.72 10.86
C GLY A 147 -15.79 -0.22 12.12
N ASN A 148 -15.01 0.34 13.03
CA ASN A 148 -15.47 0.83 14.33
C ASN A 148 -15.35 2.34 14.47
N LEU A 149 -15.23 3.09 13.37
CA LEU A 149 -15.02 4.54 13.46
C LEU A 149 -16.18 5.20 14.21
N ARG A 150 -15.86 5.99 15.23
CA ARG A 150 -16.85 6.66 16.09
C ARG A 150 -17.03 8.14 15.76
N PHE A 151 -15.97 8.80 15.33
CA PHE A 151 -15.96 10.21 15.00
C PHE A 151 -15.01 10.52 13.84
N ILE A 152 -15.26 11.62 13.15
CA ILE A 152 -14.36 12.22 12.17
C ILE A 152 -14.15 13.66 12.60
N ASN A 153 -12.90 14.05 12.84
CA ASN A 153 -12.55 15.40 13.24
C ASN A 153 -12.49 16.31 12.00
N GLY A 154 -12.80 17.61 12.16
CA GLY A 154 -12.84 18.56 11.04
C GLY A 154 -11.50 18.74 10.31
N ASN A 155 -10.38 18.44 10.98
CA ASN A 155 -9.05 18.54 10.36
C ASN A 155 -8.52 17.20 9.84
N THR A 156 -9.30 16.11 9.91
CA THR A 156 -8.83 14.77 9.55
C THR A 156 -8.31 14.71 8.11
N PHE A 157 -8.90 15.47 7.18
CA PHE A 157 -8.54 15.42 5.75
C PHE A 157 -7.93 16.72 5.22
N LYS A 158 -7.52 17.66 6.09
CA LYS A 158 -7.06 19.00 5.71
C LYS A 158 -5.88 19.01 4.73
N SER A 159 -5.03 17.99 4.77
CA SER A 159 -3.88 17.84 3.87
C SER A 159 -4.24 17.26 2.49
N LEU A 160 -5.44 16.68 2.32
CA LEU A 160 -5.83 15.94 1.12
C LEU A 160 -6.57 16.81 0.10
N GLN A 161 -5.82 17.64 -0.61
CA GLN A 161 -6.36 18.57 -1.62
C GLN A 161 -7.04 17.87 -2.82
N ASN A 162 -6.75 16.59 -3.03
CA ASN A 162 -7.26 15.81 -4.16
C ASN A 162 -8.40 14.86 -3.77
N LEU A 163 -8.82 14.83 -2.50
CA LEU A 163 -9.86 13.90 -2.03
C LEU A 163 -11.20 14.16 -2.72
N ARG A 164 -11.77 13.11 -3.33
CA ARG A 164 -13.06 13.15 -4.03
C ARG A 164 -14.08 12.18 -3.44
N HIS A 165 -13.59 11.06 -2.89
CA HIS A 165 -14.43 10.00 -2.38
C HIS A 165 -13.97 9.61 -0.99
N LEU A 166 -14.88 9.72 -0.02
CA LEU A 166 -14.71 9.23 1.33
C LEU A 166 -15.79 8.19 1.60
N ILE A 167 -15.37 6.95 1.83
CA ILE A 167 -16.26 5.83 2.10
C ILE A 167 -16.11 5.43 3.57
N VAL A 168 -17.16 5.70 4.34
CA VAL A 168 -17.21 5.42 5.79
C VAL A 168 -18.50 4.69 6.19
N ALA A 169 -19.17 4.09 5.21
CA ALA A 169 -20.39 3.32 5.43
C ALA A 169 -20.16 2.17 6.42
N SER A 170 -21.21 1.76 7.13
CA SER A 170 -21.17 0.65 8.08
C SER A 170 -20.14 0.81 9.22
N ASN A 171 -19.93 2.04 9.69
CA ASN A 171 -19.18 2.33 10.92
C ASN A 171 -20.14 2.66 12.09
N LEU A 172 -19.57 3.04 13.23
CA LEU A 172 -20.28 3.44 14.45
C LEU A 172 -20.30 4.97 14.62
N LEU A 173 -20.33 5.71 13.51
CA LEU A 173 -20.19 7.16 13.52
C LEU A 173 -21.31 7.82 14.31
N GLN A 174 -20.93 8.56 15.35
CA GLN A 174 -21.81 9.36 16.18
C GLN A 174 -21.71 10.85 15.86
N ARG A 175 -20.55 11.30 15.33
CA ARG A 175 -20.28 12.71 15.05
C ARG A 175 -19.31 12.87 13.87
N ILE A 176 -19.55 13.90 13.07
CA ILE A 176 -18.61 14.42 12.07
C ILE A 176 -18.48 15.91 12.35
N ASP A 177 -17.27 16.35 12.68
CA ASP A 177 -16.99 17.75 12.99
C ASP A 177 -16.75 18.55 11.71
N ALA A 178 -17.18 19.81 11.70
CA ALA A 178 -16.89 20.72 10.60
C ALA A 178 -15.41 21.13 10.62
N ASP A 179 -14.86 21.44 9.43
CA ASP A 179 -13.50 21.94 9.26
C ASP A 179 -13.22 23.15 10.16
N THR A 180 -12.00 23.23 10.71
CA THR A 180 -11.54 24.31 11.61
C THR A 180 -10.24 24.97 11.16
#